data_AF-G9KU39-F1
#
_entry.id   AF-G9KU39-F1
#
_cell.length_a   1.000
_cell.length_b   1.000
_cell.length_c   1.000
_cell.angle_alpha   90.00
_cell.angle_beta   90.00
_cell.angle_gamma   90.00
#
_symmetry.space_group_name_H-M   'P 1'
#
loop_
_entity.id
_entity.type
_entity.pdbx_description
1 polymer ?
#
loop_
_entity_poly.entity_id
_entity_poly.type
_entity_poly.pdbx_seq_one_letter_code
_entity_poly.pdbx_strand_id
1 'polypeptide(L)'
;GLPSALLHPANECAPYQRRASGLPIAPCGAIANSLFNDSFSLWHQRQPGGPYVEVPLDRTGIAWWTDCHVKFRNPPLVNGSLALAFQGTAPPPNWPRPVYELSPDPNNTGFINQDFVVWMRTAALPTFRKLYARIRQGNYSTGLPRGTYLVNITYNYPVRAFGGHKLIVFSNISWMGGKNPFLGIAYLVVGSLCILMGFVMLVVYIRYQDQNDEDE
;
A
#
# COMPACT_ATOMS: atom_id res chain seq x y z
N GLY A 1 -11.26 20.20 5.83
CA GLY A 1 -11.72 19.89 7.19
C GLY A 1 -11.74 21.18 8.00
N LEU A 2 -12.46 21.21 9.12
CA LEU A 2 -12.40 22.37 10.02
C LEU A 2 -10.97 22.51 10.60
N PRO A 3 -10.36 23.70 10.56
CA PRO A 3 -9.04 23.95 11.17
C PRO A 3 -8.98 23.58 12.66
N SER A 4 -10.10 23.70 13.38
CA SER A 4 -10.20 23.31 14.80
C SER A 4 -9.94 21.82 15.05
N ALA A 5 -10.15 20.94 14.06
CA ALA A 5 -9.90 19.51 14.20
C ALA A 5 -8.41 19.18 14.41
N LEU A 6 -7.50 20.06 14.00
CA LEU A 6 -6.06 19.91 14.23
C LEU A 6 -5.66 20.14 15.70
N LEU A 7 -6.43 20.97 16.42
CA LEU A 7 -6.12 21.37 17.80
C LEU A 7 -6.77 20.46 18.85
N HIS A 8 -7.80 19.71 18.44
CA HIS A 8 -8.58 18.80 19.27
C HIS A 8 -8.51 17.36 18.74
N PRO A 9 -7.38 16.65 18.96
CA PRO A 9 -7.22 15.27 18.53
C PRO A 9 -8.21 14.34 19.25
N ALA A 10 -8.68 13.30 18.54
CA ALA A 10 -9.61 12.33 19.08
C ALA A 10 -8.99 11.47 20.19
N ASN A 11 -9.80 11.02 21.14
CA ASN A 11 -9.34 10.17 22.26
C ASN A 11 -8.81 8.80 21.78
N GLU A 12 -9.28 8.31 20.64
CA GLU A 12 -8.81 7.06 20.01
C GLU A 12 -7.35 7.14 19.54
N CYS A 13 -6.80 8.35 19.38
CA CYS A 13 -5.38 8.53 19.03
C CYS A 13 -4.43 8.27 20.21
N ALA A 14 -4.91 7.83 21.38
CA ALA A 14 -4.07 7.57 22.55
C ALA A 14 -2.96 6.54 22.22
N PRO A 15 -1.73 6.70 22.75
CA PRO A 15 -1.24 7.83 23.56
C PRO A 15 -0.74 9.03 22.72
N TYR A 16 -0.75 8.93 21.39
CA TYR A 16 -0.17 9.90 20.46
C TYR A 16 -1.12 11.03 20.07
N GLN A 17 -1.86 11.57 21.05
CA GLN A 17 -2.75 12.71 20.85
C GLN A 17 -2.00 14.03 21.01
N ARG A 18 -1.15 14.11 22.03
CA ARG A 18 -0.42 15.32 22.43
C ARG A 18 1.03 14.97 22.76
N ARG A 19 1.93 15.92 22.55
CA ARG A 19 3.30 15.85 23.06
C ARG A 19 3.31 16.08 24.57
N ALA A 20 4.43 15.75 25.22
CA ALA A 20 4.66 16.08 26.63
C ALA A 20 4.52 17.59 26.94
N SER A 21 4.74 18.46 25.94
CA SER A 21 4.53 19.91 26.04
C SER A 21 3.06 20.36 25.99
N GLY A 22 2.11 19.42 25.85
CA GLY A 22 0.67 19.71 25.71
C GLY A 22 0.21 20.05 24.29
N LEU A 23 1.14 20.27 23.35
CA LEU A 23 0.83 20.54 21.95
C LEU A 23 0.13 19.34 21.28
N PRO A 24 -0.98 19.55 20.55
CA PRO A 24 -1.65 18.50 19.79
C PRO A 24 -0.76 17.99 18.65
N ILE A 25 -0.76 16.67 18.44
CA ILE A 25 0.04 16.03 17.40
C ILE A 25 -0.77 15.97 16.11
N ALA A 26 -0.17 16.40 15.00
CA ALA A 26 -0.76 16.30 13.68
C ALA A 26 0.25 15.63 12.71
N PRO A 27 -0.05 14.44 12.16
CA PRO A 27 -1.21 13.56 12.43
C PRO A 27 -1.12 12.78 13.75
N CYS A 28 -2.23 12.67 14.51
CA CYS A 28 -2.27 11.89 15.75
C CYS A 28 -2.37 10.37 15.52
N GLY A 29 -2.00 9.59 16.53
CA GLY A 29 -2.21 8.13 16.58
C GLY A 29 -1.00 7.27 16.22
N ALA A 30 -1.04 6.01 16.66
CA ALA A 30 0.08 5.08 16.54
C ALA A 30 0.41 4.74 15.07
N ILE A 31 -0.61 4.56 14.23
CA ILE A 31 -0.45 4.25 12.80
C ILE A 31 0.35 5.36 12.11
N ALA A 32 -0.01 6.61 12.37
CA ALA A 32 0.66 7.76 11.80
C ALA A 32 2.08 7.91 12.36
N ASN A 33 2.27 7.75 13.67
CA ASN A 33 3.59 7.84 14.30
C ASN A 33 4.57 6.78 13.75
N SER A 34 4.10 5.59 13.40
CA SER A 34 4.94 4.52 12.86
C SER A 34 5.11 4.58 11.34
N LEU A 35 5.10 5.77 10.72
CA LEU A 35 5.25 5.93 9.28
C LEU A 35 6.57 5.30 8.78
N PHE A 36 6.47 4.46 7.74
CA PHE A 36 7.62 3.88 7.07
C PHE A 36 8.48 4.96 6.39
N ASN A 37 9.79 4.98 6.66
CA ASN A 37 10.69 6.06 6.26
C ASN A 37 12.03 5.60 5.64
N ASP A 38 12.16 4.33 5.23
CA ASP A 38 13.28 3.96 4.35
C ASP A 38 13.09 4.59 2.97
N SER A 39 14.20 4.85 2.27
CA SER A 39 14.17 5.24 0.86
C SER A 39 14.92 4.27 -0.02
N PHE A 40 14.41 4.09 -1.23
CA PHE A 40 14.95 3.18 -2.23
C PHE A 40 15.30 3.94 -3.50
N SER A 41 16.44 3.59 -4.09
CA SER A 41 16.77 3.93 -5.47
C SER A 41 17.17 2.66 -6.22
N LEU A 42 16.78 2.59 -7.49
CA LEU A 42 16.98 1.43 -8.33
C LEU A 42 17.88 1.82 -9.50
N TRP A 43 18.88 1.00 -9.78
CA TRP A 43 19.85 1.23 -10.82
C TRP A 43 19.96 0.00 -11.70
N HIS A 44 20.07 0.20 -13.01
CA HIS A 44 20.11 -0.87 -13.99
C HIS A 44 21.39 -0.80 -14.82
N GLN A 45 22.08 -1.92 -14.92
CA GLN A 45 23.23 -2.09 -15.80
C GLN A 45 22.75 -2.69 -17.12
N ARG A 46 22.69 -1.86 -18.18
CA ARG A 46 22.12 -2.25 -19.49
C ARG A 46 23.00 -3.23 -20.28
N GLN A 47 24.31 -3.21 -20.05
CA GLN A 47 25.28 -4.08 -20.69
C GLN A 47 26.24 -4.62 -19.63
N PRO A 48 26.68 -5.90 -19.70
CA PRO A 48 27.65 -6.45 -18.76
C PRO A 48 28.91 -5.58 -18.69
N GLY A 49 29.28 -5.12 -17.49
CA GLY A 49 30.44 -4.23 -17.29
C GLY A 49 30.21 -2.76 -17.64
N GLY A 50 29.02 -2.37 -18.12
CA GLY A 50 28.66 -0.99 -18.40
C GLY A 50 28.27 -0.19 -17.14
N PRO A 51 28.05 1.14 -17.26
CA PRO A 51 27.64 1.97 -16.14
C PRO A 51 26.20 1.64 -15.69
N TYR A 52 25.95 1.84 -14.40
CA TYR A 52 24.61 1.81 -13.83
C TYR A 52 23.86 3.08 -14.19
N VAL A 53 22.64 2.92 -14.71
CA VAL A 53 21.73 4.03 -15.00
C VAL A 53 20.54 3.95 -14.07
N GLU A 54 20.14 5.08 -13.50
CA GLU A 54 19.00 5.15 -12.60
C GLU A 54 17.71 4.71 -13.32
N VAL A 55 16.91 3.90 -12.63
CA VAL A 55 15.56 3.51 -13.04
C VAL A 55 14.60 4.50 -12.37
N PRO A 56 13.85 5.31 -13.14
CA PRO A 56 12.94 6.29 -12.57
C PRO A 56 11.82 5.58 -11.79
N LEU A 57 11.74 5.86 -10.50
CA LEU A 57 10.69 5.37 -9.61
C LEU A 57 9.58 6.41 -9.53
N ASP A 58 8.42 6.10 -10.12
CA ASP A 58 7.26 6.98 -10.09
C ASP A 58 6.52 6.82 -8.75
N ARG A 59 6.59 7.86 -7.92
CA ARG A 59 5.88 7.94 -6.62
C ARG A 59 4.47 8.53 -6.75
N THR A 60 4.01 8.78 -7.97
CA THR A 60 2.66 9.29 -8.24
C THR A 60 1.68 8.17 -8.57
N GLY A 61 0.41 8.41 -8.27
CA GLY A 61 -0.69 7.47 -8.51
C GLY A 61 -0.59 6.17 -7.72
N ILE A 62 0.19 6.10 -6.64
CA ILE A 62 0.36 4.90 -5.80
C ILE A 62 -0.80 4.68 -4.82
N ALA A 63 -1.49 5.76 -4.45
CA ALA A 63 -2.69 5.72 -3.61
C ALA A 63 -3.98 5.68 -4.47
N TRP A 64 -5.08 5.26 -3.85
CA TRP A 64 -6.39 5.25 -4.54
C TRP A 64 -6.89 6.68 -4.76
N TRP A 65 -7.56 6.89 -5.89
CA TRP A 65 -8.09 8.21 -6.24
C TRP A 65 -9.01 8.79 -5.15
N THR A 66 -9.90 7.95 -4.59
CA THR A 66 -10.82 8.33 -3.51
C THR A 66 -10.10 8.69 -2.21
N ASP A 67 -8.96 8.06 -1.92
CA ASP A 67 -8.19 8.45 -0.74
C ASP A 67 -7.62 9.85 -0.90
N CYS A 68 -6.99 10.13 -2.05
CA CYS A 68 -6.30 11.40 -2.29
C CYS A 68 -7.25 12.59 -2.50
N HIS A 69 -8.45 12.36 -3.05
CA HIS A 69 -9.36 13.44 -3.45
C HIS A 69 -10.61 13.59 -2.55
N VAL A 70 -10.97 12.53 -1.81
CA VAL A 70 -12.19 12.53 -0.98
C VAL A 70 -11.85 12.39 0.49
N LYS A 71 -11.15 11.31 0.87
CA LYS A 71 -10.94 10.94 2.27
C LYS A 71 -9.91 11.81 2.98
N PHE A 72 -8.72 11.96 2.39
CA PHE A 72 -7.64 12.75 2.96
C PHE A 72 -7.65 14.15 2.35
N ARG A 73 -7.57 15.18 3.19
CA ARG A 73 -7.53 16.58 2.76
C ARG A 73 -6.63 17.38 3.67
N ASN A 74 -5.86 18.28 3.08
CA ASN A 74 -5.13 19.28 3.82
C ASN A 74 -6.10 20.31 4.44
N PRO A 75 -5.70 20.96 5.54
CA PRO A 75 -6.37 22.18 5.98
C PRO A 75 -6.27 23.27 4.88
N PRO A 76 -7.18 24.25 4.88
CA PRO A 76 -7.06 25.39 3.98
C PRO A 76 -5.73 26.12 4.25
N LEU A 77 -5.08 26.58 3.18
CA LEU A 77 -3.84 27.34 3.28
C LEU A 77 -4.08 28.64 4.05
N VAL A 78 -3.13 29.00 4.91
CA VAL A 78 -3.13 30.29 5.62
C VAL A 78 -2.04 31.14 5.00
N ASN A 79 -2.40 32.29 4.43
CA ASN A 79 -1.48 33.18 3.71
C ASN A 79 -0.66 32.45 2.62
N GLY A 80 -1.28 31.51 1.91
CA GLY A 80 -0.62 30.71 0.87
C GLY A 80 0.35 29.63 1.39
N SER A 81 0.50 29.48 2.71
CA SER A 81 1.42 28.50 3.31
C SER A 81 0.67 27.38 4.02
N LEU A 82 1.07 26.14 3.72
CA LEU A 82 0.57 24.96 4.43
C LEU A 82 1.17 24.87 5.83
N ALA A 83 2.42 25.29 6.02
CA ALA A 83 3.07 25.28 7.33
C ALA A 83 2.32 26.16 8.35
N LEU A 84 1.83 27.32 7.92
CA LEU A 84 1.01 28.20 8.76
C LEU A 84 -0.34 27.56 9.12
N ALA A 85 -0.92 26.74 8.25
CA ALA A 85 -2.15 26.01 8.55
C ALA A 85 -1.96 24.94 9.64
N PHE A 86 -0.73 24.48 9.87
CA PHE A 86 -0.37 23.54 10.94
C PHE A 86 0.21 24.24 12.19
N GLN A 87 0.18 25.57 12.26
CA GLN A 87 0.67 26.32 13.41
C GLN A 87 -0.07 25.89 14.70
N GLY A 88 0.68 25.72 15.79
CA GLY A 88 0.13 25.23 17.06
C GLY A 88 -0.01 23.71 17.15
N THR A 89 0.47 22.95 16.16
CA THR A 89 0.58 21.49 16.21
C THR A 89 2.04 21.05 16.29
N ALA A 90 2.26 19.81 16.74
CA ALA A 90 3.57 19.16 16.75
C ALA A 90 3.59 17.94 15.81
N PRO A 91 4.73 17.61 15.19
CA PRO A 91 4.87 16.36 14.46
C PRO A 91 4.84 15.15 15.43
N PRO A 92 4.51 13.94 14.92
CA PRO A 92 4.61 12.73 15.72
C PRO A 92 6.05 12.49 16.22
N PRO A 93 6.23 11.84 17.39
CA PRO A 93 7.54 11.65 18.00
C PRO A 93 8.61 11.01 17.10
N ASN A 94 8.23 10.05 16.24
CA ASN A 94 9.17 9.33 15.38
C ASN A 94 9.35 9.95 13.99
N TRP A 95 8.82 11.16 13.77
CA TRP A 95 8.92 11.83 12.48
C TRP A 95 10.13 12.76 12.46
N PRO A 96 11.02 12.66 11.45
CA PRO A 96 12.17 13.56 11.35
C PRO A 96 11.77 14.97 10.89
N ARG A 97 10.61 15.11 10.26
CA ARG A 97 10.09 16.37 9.69
C ARG A 97 8.57 16.40 9.78
N PRO A 98 7.94 17.58 9.81
CA PRO A 98 6.50 17.71 9.88
C PRO A 98 5.79 17.29 8.58
N VAL A 99 4.47 17.10 8.68
CA VAL A 99 3.66 16.53 7.60
C VAL A 99 3.61 17.37 6.32
N TYR A 100 3.73 18.69 6.45
CA TYR A 100 3.75 19.63 5.32
C TYR A 100 5.11 19.67 4.59
N GLU A 101 6.14 19.00 5.11
CA GLU A 101 7.48 18.87 4.50
C GLU A 101 7.77 17.45 3.98
N LEU A 102 6.75 16.60 3.85
CA LEU A 102 6.93 15.22 3.38
C LEU A 102 7.46 15.13 1.94
N SER A 103 7.09 16.08 1.10
CA SER A 103 7.47 16.18 -0.31
C SER A 103 7.69 17.63 -0.72
N PRO A 104 8.63 17.91 -1.64
CA PRO A 104 8.77 19.24 -2.25
C PRO A 104 7.62 19.58 -3.22
N ASP A 105 6.88 18.58 -3.70
CA ASP A 105 5.74 18.80 -4.60
C ASP A 105 4.51 19.32 -3.81
N PRO A 106 4.02 20.54 -4.09
CA PRO A 106 2.84 21.11 -3.41
C PRO A 106 1.57 20.27 -3.58
N ASN A 107 1.45 19.52 -4.67
CA ASN A 107 0.30 18.66 -4.94
C ASN A 107 0.38 17.29 -4.24
N ASN A 108 1.54 16.97 -3.63
CA ASN A 108 1.80 15.68 -2.99
C ASN A 108 2.45 15.85 -1.62
N THR A 109 2.00 16.83 -0.83
CA THR A 109 2.49 17.10 0.53
C THR A 109 1.35 17.24 1.54
N GLY A 110 1.65 17.17 2.84
CA GLY A 110 0.63 17.16 3.90
C GLY A 110 -0.09 15.81 4.02
N PHE A 111 -1.36 15.83 4.41
CA PHE A 111 -2.19 14.64 4.58
C PHE A 111 -2.56 13.97 3.26
N ILE A 112 -2.41 14.65 2.12
CA ILE A 112 -2.63 14.08 0.78
C ILE A 112 -1.38 13.42 0.18
N ASN A 113 -0.24 13.49 0.88
CA ASN A 113 0.97 12.82 0.43
C ASN A 113 0.71 11.32 0.21
N GLN A 114 0.98 10.82 -0.99
CA GLN A 114 0.55 9.48 -1.37
C GLN A 114 1.25 8.37 -0.58
N ASP A 115 2.51 8.56 -0.21
CA ASP A 115 3.25 7.60 0.64
C ASP A 115 2.61 7.51 2.03
N PHE A 116 2.27 8.66 2.61
CA PHE A 116 1.54 8.74 3.86
C PHE A 116 0.16 8.08 3.75
N VAL A 117 -0.61 8.37 2.70
CA VAL A 117 -1.94 7.80 2.46
C VAL A 117 -1.88 6.27 2.30
N VAL A 118 -0.91 5.75 1.54
CA VAL A 118 -0.67 4.30 1.40
C VAL A 118 -0.36 3.68 2.76
N TRP A 119 0.41 4.37 3.60
CA TRP A 119 0.71 3.91 4.95
C TRP A 119 -0.52 3.87 5.85
N MET A 120 -1.34 4.93 5.84
CA MET A 120 -2.55 5.05 6.65
C MET A 120 -3.63 4.02 6.34
N ARG A 121 -3.59 3.35 5.16
CA ARG A 121 -4.42 2.16 4.92
C ARG A 121 -3.88 0.97 5.70
N THR A 122 -4.49 0.66 6.84
CA THR A 122 -4.14 -0.48 7.68
C THR A 122 -4.24 -1.80 6.92
N ALA A 123 -3.22 -2.64 7.03
CA ALA A 123 -3.25 -3.98 6.46
C ALA A 123 -4.04 -4.92 7.38
N ALA A 124 -4.74 -5.89 6.79
CA ALA A 124 -5.54 -6.87 7.54
C ALA A 124 -4.69 -8.00 8.17
N LEU A 125 -3.45 -8.18 7.72
CA LEU A 125 -2.55 -9.25 8.13
C LEU A 125 -1.21 -8.67 8.60
N PRO A 126 -0.48 -9.35 9.52
CA PRO A 126 0.81 -8.88 10.04
C PRO A 126 1.91 -8.87 8.98
N THR A 127 1.89 -9.83 8.06
CA THR A 127 2.72 -9.83 6.86
C THR A 127 1.98 -9.12 5.74
N PHE A 128 2.41 -7.91 5.41
CA PHE A 128 1.77 -7.09 4.39
C PHE A 128 2.80 -6.46 3.45
N ARG A 129 2.30 -6.00 2.31
CA ARG A 129 3.06 -5.19 1.35
C ARG A 129 2.31 -3.90 1.07
N LYS A 130 3.05 -2.82 0.89
CA LYS A 130 2.53 -1.50 0.51
C LYS A 130 3.24 -1.05 -0.77
N LEU A 131 2.51 -0.42 -1.67
CA LEU A 131 3.06 0.05 -2.92
C LEU A 131 3.96 1.27 -2.65
N TYR A 132 5.24 1.18 -2.98
CA TYR A 132 6.19 2.28 -2.81
C TYR A 132 6.33 3.14 -4.07
N ALA A 133 6.46 2.50 -5.23
CA ALA A 133 6.61 3.20 -6.50
C ALA A 133 6.13 2.33 -7.67
N ARG A 134 5.87 2.97 -8.80
CA ARG A 134 5.59 2.34 -10.09
C ARG A 134 6.76 2.57 -11.03
N ILE A 135 7.02 1.60 -11.90
CA ILE A 135 8.06 1.70 -12.93
C ILE A 135 7.32 1.62 -14.26
N ARG A 136 7.13 2.78 -14.91
CA ARG A 136 6.35 2.92 -16.16
C ARG A 136 6.97 3.88 -17.16
N GLN A 137 8.06 4.54 -16.79
CA GLN A 137 8.63 5.65 -17.55
C GLN A 137 9.79 5.19 -18.43
N GLY A 138 9.94 5.85 -19.59
CA GLY A 138 11.05 5.64 -20.52
C GLY A 138 11.19 4.19 -20.98
N ASN A 139 12.42 3.68 -20.91
CA ASN A 139 12.79 2.33 -21.35
C ASN A 139 12.20 1.19 -20.49
N TYR A 140 11.42 1.52 -19.46
CA TYR A 140 10.86 0.56 -18.50
C TYR A 140 9.32 0.51 -18.56
N SER A 141 8.71 1.08 -19.61
CA SER A 141 7.25 1.13 -19.78
C SER A 141 6.60 -0.25 -19.91
N THR A 142 7.29 -1.21 -20.51
CA THR A 142 6.84 -2.60 -20.68
C THR A 142 7.32 -3.52 -19.56
N GLY A 143 8.06 -2.99 -18.58
CA GLY A 143 8.63 -3.71 -17.46
C GLY A 143 10.13 -3.55 -17.35
N LEU A 144 10.73 -4.24 -16.38
CA LEU A 144 12.17 -4.27 -16.17
C LEU A 144 12.85 -5.24 -17.15
N PRO A 145 13.74 -4.78 -18.05
CA PRO A 145 14.54 -5.66 -18.91
C PRO A 145 15.37 -6.65 -18.11
N ARG A 146 15.76 -7.76 -18.73
CA ARG A 146 16.72 -8.68 -18.13
C ARG A 146 18.09 -8.00 -17.99
N GLY A 147 18.69 -8.11 -16.82
CA GLY A 147 19.99 -7.49 -16.53
C GLY A 147 20.29 -7.49 -15.04
N THR A 148 21.42 -6.89 -14.70
CA THR A 148 21.84 -6.69 -13.31
C THR A 148 21.25 -5.40 -12.78
N TYR A 149 20.64 -5.49 -11.61
CA TYR A 149 20.07 -4.35 -10.90
C TYR A 149 20.78 -4.16 -9.57
N LEU A 150 21.00 -2.91 -9.21
CA LEU A 150 21.49 -2.51 -7.91
C LEU A 150 20.38 -1.73 -7.21
N VAL A 151 20.03 -2.15 -6.00
CA VAL A 151 19.08 -1.45 -5.14
C VAL A 151 19.88 -0.80 -4.02
N ASN A 152 19.86 0.53 -3.97
CA ASN A 152 20.43 1.27 -2.86
C ASN A 152 19.33 1.64 -1.88
N ILE A 153 19.56 1.37 -0.59
CA ILE A 153 18.57 1.45 0.48
C ILE A 153 19.11 2.37 1.57
N THR A 154 18.38 3.44 1.87
CA THR A 154 18.61 4.24 3.08
C THR A 154 17.77 3.65 4.21
N TYR A 155 18.44 3.03 5.19
CA TYR A 155 17.82 2.19 6.19
C TYR A 155 17.50 2.98 7.48
N ASN A 156 16.29 3.53 7.57
CA ASN A 156 15.86 4.40 8.68
C ASN A 156 14.82 3.76 9.60
N TYR A 157 14.10 2.73 9.14
CA TYR A 157 12.98 2.12 9.86
C TYR A 157 13.42 0.88 10.65
N PRO A 158 13.57 0.94 11.98
CA PRO A 158 14.08 -0.18 12.77
C PRO A 158 13.01 -1.26 12.95
N VAL A 159 13.34 -2.50 12.61
CA VAL A 159 12.45 -3.67 12.79
C VAL A 159 13.03 -4.78 13.67
N ARG A 160 14.35 -4.76 13.90
CA ARG A 160 15.06 -5.84 14.59
C ARG A 160 14.63 -5.99 16.06
N ALA A 161 14.32 -4.89 16.73
CA ALA A 161 13.94 -4.89 18.15
C ALA A 161 12.69 -5.73 18.46
N PHE A 162 11.81 -5.93 17.48
CA PHE A 162 10.61 -6.75 17.60
C PHE A 162 10.63 -7.99 16.67
N GLY A 163 11.81 -8.41 16.21
CA GLY A 163 11.97 -9.57 15.33
C GLY A 163 11.33 -9.40 13.95
N GLY A 164 11.09 -8.17 13.51
CA GLY A 164 10.49 -7.89 12.21
C GLY A 164 11.47 -8.01 11.05
N HIS A 165 10.93 -8.28 9.87
CA HIS A 165 11.68 -8.37 8.61
C HIS A 165 11.13 -7.38 7.59
N LYS A 166 12.02 -6.83 6.75
CA LYS A 166 11.67 -5.95 5.62
C LYS A 166 12.10 -6.61 4.32
N LEU A 167 11.22 -6.58 3.32
CA LEU A 167 11.49 -7.11 1.99
C LEU A 167 11.08 -6.08 0.94
N ILE A 168 11.86 -6.00 -0.13
CA ILE A 168 11.51 -5.26 -1.34
C ILE A 168 11.06 -6.29 -2.37
N VAL A 169 9.89 -6.07 -2.96
CA VAL A 169 9.29 -6.99 -3.92
C VAL A 169 9.00 -6.25 -5.22
N PHE A 170 9.61 -6.72 -6.30
CA PHE A 170 9.28 -6.30 -7.66
C PHE A 170 8.24 -7.26 -8.22
N SER A 171 7.11 -6.73 -8.70
CA SER A 171 6.02 -7.54 -9.25
C SER A 171 5.33 -6.79 -10.37
N ASN A 172 5.00 -7.51 -11.44
CA ASN A 172 4.00 -7.07 -12.40
C ASN A 172 2.59 -7.43 -11.88
N ILE A 173 1.58 -6.74 -12.40
CA ILE A 173 0.17 -7.01 -12.11
C ILE A 173 -0.53 -7.47 -13.39
N SER A 174 -1.47 -8.41 -13.27
CA SER A 174 -2.45 -8.71 -14.30
C SER A 174 -3.77 -8.02 -13.97
N TRP A 175 -4.79 -8.20 -14.81
CA TRP A 175 -6.14 -7.70 -14.56
C TRP A 175 -6.73 -8.24 -13.24
N MET A 176 -6.31 -9.43 -12.80
CA MET A 176 -6.75 -10.07 -11.55
C MET A 176 -5.82 -9.76 -10.36
N GLY A 177 -4.92 -8.78 -10.52
CA GLY A 177 -3.99 -8.33 -9.49
C GLY A 177 -2.62 -8.99 -9.56
N GLY A 178 -1.98 -9.14 -8.40
CA GLY A 178 -0.65 -9.76 -8.29
C GLY A 178 -0.71 -11.30 -8.33
N LYS A 179 0.46 -11.95 -8.31
CA LYS A 179 0.57 -13.41 -8.26
C LYS A 179 -0.19 -13.99 -7.05
N ASN A 180 -1.29 -14.71 -7.31
CA ASN A 180 -2.04 -15.46 -6.30
C ASN A 180 -2.71 -16.69 -6.95
N PRO A 181 -2.15 -17.91 -6.78
CA PRO A 181 -2.72 -19.12 -7.38
C PRO A 181 -3.96 -19.64 -6.63
N PHE A 182 -4.24 -19.14 -5.42
CA PHE A 182 -5.30 -19.66 -4.55
C PHE A 182 -6.67 -19.67 -5.25
N LEU A 183 -7.04 -18.55 -5.88
CA LEU A 183 -8.34 -18.43 -6.54
C LEU A 183 -8.49 -19.46 -7.67
N GLY A 184 -7.44 -19.63 -8.50
CA GLY A 184 -7.44 -20.61 -9.59
C GLY A 184 -7.56 -22.05 -9.07
N ILE A 185 -6.80 -22.39 -8.02
CA ILE A 185 -6.88 -23.71 -7.37
C ILE A 185 -8.28 -23.94 -6.77
N ALA A 186 -8.84 -22.94 -6.09
CA ALA A 186 -10.17 -23.04 -5.50
C ALA A 186 -11.25 -23.31 -6.56
N TYR A 187 -11.23 -22.58 -7.68
CA TYR A 187 -12.16 -22.84 -8.79
C TYR A 187 -11.99 -24.22 -9.41
N LEU A 188 -10.75 -24.70 -9.60
CA LEU A 188 -10.51 -26.05 -10.11
C LEU A 188 -11.05 -27.12 -9.16
N VAL A 189 -10.77 -27.01 -7.86
CA VAL A 189 -11.25 -27.98 -6.86
C VAL A 189 -12.77 -28.01 -6.80
N VAL A 190 -13.42 -26.84 -6.67
CA VAL A 190 -14.89 -26.76 -6.61
C VAL A 190 -15.52 -27.24 -7.92
N GLY A 191 -14.95 -26.85 -9.06
CA GLY A 191 -15.41 -27.31 -10.38
C GLY A 191 -15.33 -28.82 -10.55
N SER A 192 -14.21 -29.44 -10.15
CA SER A 192 -14.05 -30.90 -10.19
C SER A 192 -15.05 -31.62 -9.28
N LEU A 193 -15.32 -31.09 -8.09
CA LEU A 193 -16.33 -31.64 -7.18
C LEU A 193 -17.74 -31.57 -7.78
N CYS A 194 -18.10 -30.45 -8.42
CA CYS A 194 -19.39 -30.29 -9.09
C CYS A 194 -19.55 -31.27 -10.26
N ILE A 195 -18.50 -31.48 -11.08
CA ILE A 195 -18.53 -32.45 -12.20
C ILE A 195 -18.73 -33.87 -11.66
N LEU A 196 -17.99 -34.25 -10.62
CA LEU A 196 -18.09 -35.58 -10.01
C LEU A 196 -19.50 -35.80 -9.45
N MET A 197 -20.03 -34.82 -8.70
CA MET A 197 -21.39 -34.89 -8.16
C MET A 197 -22.45 -34.96 -9.27
N GLY A 198 -22.27 -34.19 -10.35
CA GLY A 198 -23.14 -34.24 -11.52
C GLY A 198 -23.14 -35.62 -12.19
N PHE A 199 -21.98 -36.26 -12.31
CA PHE A 199 -21.88 -37.62 -12.87
C PHE A 199 -22.55 -38.66 -11.97
N VAL A 200 -22.36 -38.57 -10.64
CA VAL A 200 -23.05 -39.45 -9.68
C VAL A 200 -24.57 -39.31 -9.80
N MET A 201 -25.07 -38.06 -9.83
CA MET A 201 -26.50 -37.81 -10.00
C MET A 201 -27.04 -38.31 -11.34
N LEU A 202 -26.27 -38.18 -12.43
CA LEU A 202 -26.64 -38.72 -13.74
C LEU A 202 -26.75 -40.25 -13.71
N VAL A 203 -25.80 -40.94 -13.08
CA VAL A 203 -25.85 -42.41 -12.92
C VAL A 203 -27.06 -42.83 -12.11
N VAL A 204 -27.35 -42.14 -11.00
CA VAL A 204 -28.54 -42.42 -10.18
C VAL A 204 -29.83 -42.20 -10.98
N TYR A 205 -29.91 -41.11 -11.76
CA TYR A 205 -31.07 -40.82 -12.59
C TYR A 205 -31.32 -41.93 -13.63
N ILE A 206 -30.28 -42.36 -14.35
CA ILE A 206 -30.40 -43.44 -15.35
C ILE A 206 -30.86 -44.74 -14.67
N ARG A 207 -30.26 -45.09 -13.52
CA ARG A 207 -30.65 -46.30 -12.76
C ARG A 207 -32.09 -46.27 -12.26
N TYR A 208 -32.58 -45.11 -11.85
CA TYR A 208 -33.96 -44.94 -11.42
C TYR A 208 -34.96 -45.01 -12.59
N GLN A 209 -34.56 -44.51 -13.76
CA GLN A 209 -35.37 -44.61 -14.97
C GLN A 209 -35.49 -46.06 -15.45
N ASP A 210 -34.39 -46.81 -15.49
CA ASP A 210 -34.39 -48.24 -15.84
C ASP A 210 -35.33 -49.06 -14.92
N GLN A 211 -35.39 -48.73 -13.62
CA GLN A 211 -36.30 -49.42 -12.68
C GLN A 211 -37.78 -49.16 -12.98
N ASN A 212 -38.15 -47.93 -13.34
CA ASN A 212 -39.55 -47.63 -13.69
C ASN A 212 -39.97 -48.32 -14.99
N ASP A 213 -39.06 -48.47 -15.95
CA ASP A 213 -39.33 -49.17 -17.22
C ASP A 213 -39.47 -50.69 -17.03
N GLU A 214 -38.89 -51.28 -15.96
CA GLU A 214 -39.08 -52.70 -15.61
C GLU A 214 -40.38 -52.98 -14.82
N ASP A 215 -40.94 -51.96 -14.16
CA ASP A 215 -42.16 -52.05 -13.34
C ASP A 215 -43.47 -51.75 -14.12
N GLU A 216 -43.41 -51.35 -15.40
CA GLU A 216 -44.54 -51.20 -16.36
C GLU A 216 -44.73 -52.42 -17.28
#